data_AF-A0A1V1UVH2-F1
#
_entry.id   AF-A0A1V1UVH2-F1
#
_cell.length_a   1.000
_cell.length_b   1.000
_cell.length_c   1.000
_cell.angle_alpha   90.00
_cell.angle_beta   90.00
_cell.angle_gamma   90.00
#
_symmetry.space_group_name_H-M   'P 1'
#
loop_
_entity.id
_entity.type
_entity.pdbx_description
1 polymer ?
#
loop_
_entity_poly.entity_id
_entity_poly.type
_entity_poly.pdbx_seq_one_letter_code
_entity_poly.pdbx_strand_id
1 'polypeptide(L)'
;MSSTQNVRKLRSESGGSFLQSDTPGGVDRFAEAIAGALRREFGAVPGAVKQVVRITGANERAVRNWFEARNAPNGENLVILMGRSDEVLEVVLQLAGRQELVTARRLSGARDKLREMLALMDDLQS
;
A
#
# COMPACT_ATOMS: atom_id res chain seq x y z
N MET A 1 17.22 15.89 47.95
CA MET A 1 17.72 15.50 46.62
C MET A 1 16.64 14.68 45.94
N SER A 2 15.93 15.23 44.95
CA SER A 2 14.88 14.51 44.23
C SER A 2 14.93 14.90 42.76
N SER A 3 15.33 13.94 41.93
CA SER A 3 15.43 14.06 40.48
C SER A 3 14.58 12.93 39.90
N THR A 4 13.55 13.26 39.11
CA THR A 4 12.94 12.40 38.06
C THR A 4 11.59 12.95 37.63
N GLN A 5 11.55 14.11 36.98
CA GLN A 5 10.41 14.46 36.12
C GLN A 5 10.90 15.24 34.92
N ASN A 6 11.37 14.55 33.87
CA ASN A 6 11.30 15.08 32.49
C ASN A 6 11.67 14.04 31.40
N VAL A 7 11.23 12.78 31.53
CA VAL A 7 11.38 11.79 30.44
C VAL A 7 10.11 11.69 29.56
N ARG A 8 9.04 12.43 29.90
CA ARG A 8 7.72 12.35 29.22
C ARG A 8 7.55 13.29 28.02
N LYS A 9 8.63 13.84 27.44
CA LYS A 9 8.55 14.73 26.26
C LYS A 9 9.36 14.24 25.06
N LEU A 10 9.65 12.94 24.97
CA LEU A 10 10.04 12.33 23.70
C LEU A 10 8.78 12.05 22.87
N ARG A 11 8.12 13.11 22.40
CA ARG A 11 7.16 12.98 21.31
C ARG A 11 8.00 12.96 20.04
N SER A 12 8.04 11.82 19.36
CA SER A 12 8.63 11.74 18.02
C SER A 12 8.05 12.88 17.19
N GLU A 13 8.90 13.75 16.63
CA GLU A 13 8.45 14.72 15.65
C GLU A 13 7.72 13.96 14.54
N SER A 14 6.61 14.53 14.08
CA SER A 14 5.71 13.91 13.10
C SER A 14 6.52 13.26 11.98
N GLY A 15 6.24 11.98 11.68
CA GLY A 15 6.96 11.14 10.72
C GLY A 15 6.81 11.55 9.25
N GLY A 16 6.89 12.86 8.95
CA GLY A 16 6.95 13.41 7.61
C GLY A 16 8.35 13.37 6.98
N SER A 17 9.38 12.94 7.72
CA SER A 17 10.78 12.99 7.25
C SER A 17 11.34 11.64 6.82
N PHE A 18 10.50 10.69 6.38
CA PHE A 18 11.00 9.40 5.87
C PHE A 18 11.50 9.50 4.41
N LEU A 19 11.24 10.62 3.72
CA LEU A 19 11.56 10.82 2.30
C LEU A 19 11.95 12.28 1.98
N GLN A 20 12.54 13.02 2.92
CA GLN A 20 13.28 14.25 2.59
C GLN A 20 14.70 13.85 2.17
N SER A 21 14.84 13.36 0.94
CA SER A 21 16.16 13.08 0.36
C SER A 21 16.20 13.63 -1.05
N ASP A 22 16.58 14.91 -1.18
CA ASP A 22 17.24 15.58 -2.33
C ASP A 22 16.83 15.22 -3.76
N THR A 23 15.66 14.63 -3.93
CA THR A 23 15.06 14.21 -5.19
C THR A 23 13.90 15.16 -5.42
N PRO A 24 13.95 16.06 -6.42
CA PRO A 24 12.81 16.88 -6.77
C PRO A 24 11.59 15.97 -6.99
N GLY A 25 10.60 16.03 -6.09
CA GLY A 25 9.34 15.28 -6.19
C GLY A 25 9.23 13.93 -5.45
N GLY A 26 10.10 13.58 -4.49
CA GLY A 26 10.09 12.26 -3.83
C GLY A 26 8.82 11.87 -3.04
N VAL A 27 8.29 12.78 -2.21
CA VAL A 27 7.08 12.51 -1.39
C VAL A 27 5.81 12.58 -2.24
N ASP A 28 5.72 13.56 -3.13
CA ASP A 28 4.58 13.74 -4.04
C ASP A 28 4.44 12.56 -4.99
N ARG A 29 5.57 12.08 -5.54
CA ARG A 29 5.60 10.87 -6.37
C ARG A 29 5.15 9.63 -5.60
N PHE A 30 5.50 9.52 -4.31
CA PHE A 30 5.06 8.38 -3.49
C PHE A 30 3.55 8.43 -3.23
N ALA A 31 3.02 9.57 -2.78
CA ALA A 31 1.59 9.73 -2.52
C ALA A 31 0.76 9.50 -3.80
N GLU A 32 1.19 10.04 -4.94
CA GLU A 32 0.54 9.84 -6.23
C GLU A 32 0.55 8.38 -6.67
N ALA A 33 1.69 7.70 -6.54
CA ALA A 33 1.83 6.31 -6.94
C ALA A 33 0.93 5.39 -6.10
N ILE A 34 0.89 5.60 -4.77
CA ILE A 34 0.01 4.85 -3.88
C ILE A 34 -1.47 5.17 -4.17
N ALA A 35 -1.82 6.43 -4.39
CA ALA A 35 -3.18 6.80 -4.78
C ALA A 35 -3.60 6.12 -6.09
N GLY A 36 -2.68 6.03 -7.05
CA GLY A 36 -2.86 5.29 -8.29
C GLY A 36 -3.14 3.80 -8.04
N ALA A 37 -2.35 3.14 -7.20
CA ALA A 37 -2.56 1.75 -6.83
C ALA A 37 -3.92 1.52 -6.16
N LEU A 38 -4.29 2.37 -5.20
CA LEU A 38 -5.58 2.28 -4.50
C LEU A 38 -6.77 2.42 -5.47
N ARG A 39 -6.66 3.31 -6.46
CA ARG A 39 -7.72 3.49 -7.48
C ARG A 39 -7.81 2.30 -8.43
N ARG A 40 -6.69 1.68 -8.81
CA ARG A 40 -6.71 0.47 -9.66
C ARG A 40 -7.31 -0.73 -8.93
N GLU A 41 -6.92 -0.93 -7.68
CA GLU A 41 -7.39 -2.07 -6.88
C GLU A 41 -8.84 -1.91 -6.43
N PHE A 42 -9.21 -0.75 -5.87
CA PHE A 42 -10.48 -0.57 -5.17
C PHE A 42 -11.45 0.39 -5.88
N GLY A 43 -10.97 1.21 -6.82
CA GLY A 43 -11.73 2.32 -7.39
C GLY A 43 -12.90 1.92 -8.30
N ALA A 44 -12.95 0.67 -8.76
CA ALA A 44 -14.05 0.16 -9.56
C ALA A 44 -15.35 -0.04 -8.76
N VAL A 45 -15.26 -0.13 -7.43
CA VAL A 45 -16.40 -0.47 -6.57
C VAL A 45 -16.92 0.79 -5.86
N PRO A 46 -18.26 1.04 -5.87
CA PRO A 46 -18.86 2.05 -5.01
C PRO A 46 -18.46 1.81 -3.55
N GLY A 47 -17.87 2.83 -2.90
CA GLY A 47 -17.43 2.72 -1.50
C GLY A 47 -15.99 2.25 -1.30
N ALA A 48 -15.12 2.36 -2.31
CA ALA A 48 -13.68 2.11 -2.22
C ALA A 48 -13.03 2.66 -0.93
N VAL A 49 -13.32 3.91 -0.56
CA VAL A 49 -12.82 4.54 0.67
C VAL A 49 -13.25 3.76 1.92
N LYS A 50 -14.52 3.35 2.01
CA LYS A 50 -15.04 2.58 3.16
C LYS A 50 -14.44 1.19 3.23
N GLN A 51 -14.20 0.55 2.08
CA GLN A 51 -13.50 -0.73 2.01
C GLN A 51 -12.07 -0.61 2.56
N VAL A 52 -11.32 0.41 2.15
CA VAL A 52 -9.95 0.64 2.64
C VAL A 52 -9.93 1.02 4.12
N VAL A 53 -10.91 1.80 4.60
CA VAL A 53 -11.11 2.04 6.05
C VAL A 53 -11.26 0.73 6.81
N ARG A 54 -12.08 -0.21 6.32
CA ARG A 54 -12.28 -1.52 6.96
C ARG A 54 -11.02 -2.38 6.94
N ILE A 55 -10.20 -2.29 5.88
CA ILE A 55 -8.94 -3.03 5.75
C ILE A 55 -7.89 -2.50 6.74
N THR A 56 -7.76 -1.18 6.81
CA THR A 56 -6.64 -0.53 7.52
C THR A 56 -6.98 -0.12 8.95
N GLY A 57 -8.26 0.04 9.28
CA GLY A 57 -8.71 0.63 10.55
C GLY A 57 -8.46 2.14 10.63
N ALA A 58 -7.90 2.77 9.59
CA ALA A 58 -7.63 4.19 9.55
C ALA A 58 -8.93 5.00 9.44
N ASN A 59 -8.89 6.25 9.92
CA ASN A 59 -10.05 7.13 9.80
C ASN A 59 -10.35 7.48 8.32
N GLU A 60 -11.62 7.71 8.02
CA GLU A 60 -12.08 7.92 6.65
C GLU A 60 -11.45 9.13 5.96
N ARG A 61 -11.20 10.22 6.70
CA ARG A 61 -10.55 11.41 6.16
C ARG A 61 -9.12 11.11 5.70
N ALA A 62 -8.36 10.33 6.47
CA ALA A 62 -7.01 9.92 6.10
C ALA A 62 -7.03 9.07 4.84
N VAL A 63 -7.90 8.06 4.79
CA VAL A 63 -8.05 7.21 3.60
C VAL A 63 -8.44 8.02 2.37
N ARG A 64 -9.38 8.96 2.50
CA ARG A 64 -9.76 9.87 1.41
C ARG A 64 -8.56 10.68 0.91
N ASN A 65 -7.78 11.25 1.83
CA ASN A 65 -6.55 11.96 1.47
C ASN A 65 -5.56 11.06 0.73
N TRP A 66 -5.49 9.76 1.02
CA TRP A 66 -4.65 8.81 0.28
C TRP A 66 -5.15 8.59 -1.14
N PHE A 67 -6.46 8.43 -1.33
CA PHE A 67 -7.06 8.32 -2.68
C PHE A 67 -6.88 9.58 -3.52
N GLU A 68 -6.83 10.75 -2.87
CA GLU A 68 -6.60 12.06 -3.49
C GLU A 68 -5.12 12.42 -3.62
N ALA A 69 -4.20 11.53 -3.21
CA ALA A 69 -2.75 11.78 -3.17
C ALA A 69 -2.33 12.99 -2.31
N ARG A 70 -3.20 13.50 -1.43
CA ARG A 70 -2.88 14.65 -0.57
C ARG A 70 -1.81 14.30 0.46
N ASN A 71 -1.91 13.10 1.03
CA ASN A 71 -0.93 12.51 1.94
C ASN A 71 -0.75 11.03 1.59
N ALA A 72 0.39 10.44 1.92
CA ALA A 72 0.58 8.99 1.85
C ALA A 72 0.12 8.27 3.14
N PRO A 73 -0.18 6.96 3.08
CA PRO A 73 -0.32 6.16 4.29
C PRO A 73 1.00 6.12 5.07
N ASN A 74 0.91 6.09 6.39
CA ASN A 74 2.09 5.85 7.23
C ASN A 74 2.58 4.39 7.06
N GLY A 75 3.75 4.07 7.61
CA GLY A 75 4.35 2.74 7.46
C GLY A 75 3.43 1.59 7.89
N GLU A 76 2.72 1.72 9.02
CA GLU A 76 1.79 0.69 9.50
C GLU A 76 0.65 0.43 8.51
N ASN A 77 -0.03 1.48 8.06
CA ASN A 77 -1.12 1.37 7.10
C ASN A 77 -0.62 0.88 5.74
N LEU A 78 0.58 1.29 5.33
CA LEU A 78 1.19 0.82 4.09
C LEU A 78 1.46 -0.70 4.13
N VAL A 79 2.01 -1.22 5.24
CA VAL A 79 2.24 -2.66 5.40
C VAL A 79 0.92 -3.43 5.35
N ILE A 80 -0.12 -2.94 6.01
CA ILE A 80 -1.46 -3.56 5.95
C ILE A 80 -1.99 -3.57 4.50
N LEU A 81 -1.86 -2.46 3.78
CA LEU A 81 -2.28 -2.36 2.38
C LEU A 81 -1.50 -3.32 1.47
N MET A 82 -0.17 -3.37 1.61
CA MET A 82 0.68 -4.30 0.84
C MET A 82 0.34 -5.76 1.11
N GLY A 83 -0.11 -6.10 2.32
CA GLY A 83 -0.57 -7.45 2.66
C GLY A 83 -1.96 -7.82 2.10
N ARG A 84 -2.70 -6.85 1.56
CA ARG A 84 -4.09 -7.02 1.10
C ARG A 84 -4.33 -6.59 -0.35
N SER A 85 -3.38 -5.89 -0.97
CA SER A 85 -3.46 -5.41 -2.35
C SER A 85 -2.13 -5.66 -3.05
N ASP A 86 -2.22 -6.46 -4.11
CA ASP A 86 -1.09 -6.73 -4.99
C ASP A 86 -0.66 -5.46 -5.72
N GLU A 87 -1.60 -4.61 -6.13
CA GLU A 87 -1.30 -3.33 -6.76
C GLU A 87 -0.45 -2.40 -5.88
N VAL A 88 -0.77 -2.32 -4.58
CA VAL A 88 0.01 -1.49 -3.64
C VAL A 88 1.40 -2.10 -3.42
N LEU A 89 1.50 -3.42 -3.24
CA LEU A 89 2.78 -4.11 -3.11
C LEU A 89 3.67 -3.90 -4.33
N GLU A 90 3.13 -4.07 -5.54
CA GLU A 90 3.87 -3.89 -6.78
C GLU A 90 4.40 -2.47 -6.92
N VAL A 91 3.58 -1.45 -6.67
CA VAL A 91 4.02 -0.05 -6.74
C VAL A 91 5.16 0.23 -5.76
N VAL A 92 5.09 -0.27 -4.53
CA VAL A 92 6.17 -0.08 -3.56
C VAL A 92 7.47 -0.76 -4.01
N LEU A 93 7.39 -1.97 -4.57
CA LEU A 93 8.56 -2.67 -5.11
C LEU A 93 9.18 -1.94 -6.31
N GLN A 94 8.35 -1.37 -7.20
CA GLN A 94 8.82 -0.56 -8.33
C GLN A 94 9.56 0.69 -7.85
N LEU A 95 8.98 1.42 -6.88
CA LEU A 95 9.61 2.59 -6.29
C LEU A 95 10.90 2.25 -5.52
N ALA A 96 10.99 1.06 -4.96
CA ALA A 96 12.20 0.53 -4.33
C ALA A 96 13.25 0.00 -5.34
N GLY A 97 12.98 0.09 -6.65
CA GLY A 97 13.89 -0.41 -7.69
C GLY A 97 13.97 -1.93 -7.79
N ARG A 98 12.99 -2.66 -7.23
CA ARG A 98 12.93 -4.13 -7.18
C ARG A 98 11.96 -4.71 -8.20
N GLN A 99 12.11 -4.30 -9.46
CA GLN A 99 11.21 -4.69 -10.55
C GLN A 99 11.24 -6.21 -10.82
N GLU A 100 12.36 -6.88 -10.56
CA GLU A 100 12.53 -8.31 -10.71
C GLU A 100 11.56 -9.12 -9.85
N LEU A 101 11.28 -8.65 -8.62
CA LEU A 101 10.33 -9.32 -7.72
C LEU A 101 8.89 -9.18 -8.22
N VAL A 102 8.55 -8.04 -8.83
CA VAL A 102 7.24 -7.84 -9.48
C VAL A 102 7.06 -8.81 -10.63
N THR A 103 8.07 -8.93 -11.50
CA THR A 103 8.04 -9.86 -12.65
C THR A 103 7.90 -11.31 -12.20
N ALA A 104 8.68 -11.73 -11.20
CA ALA A 104 8.61 -13.09 -10.66
C ALA A 104 7.22 -13.38 -10.06
N ARG A 105 6.64 -12.45 -9.30
CA ARG A 105 5.28 -12.58 -8.74
C ARG A 105 4.24 -12.73 -9.83
N ARG A 106 4.26 -11.85 -10.85
CA ARG A 106 3.30 -11.88 -11.96
C ARG A 106 3.37 -13.19 -12.74
N LEU A 107 4.57 -13.72 -12.98
CA LEU A 107 4.73 -15.02 -13.63
C LEU A 107 4.13 -16.16 -12.81
N SER A 108 4.39 -16.18 -11.49
CA SER A 108 3.79 -17.18 -10.60
C SER A 108 2.27 -17.08 -10.60
N GLY A 109 1.70 -15.88 -10.47
CA GLY A 109 0.25 -15.68 -10.52
C GLY A 109 -0.38 -16.09 -11.87
N ALA A 110 0.31 -15.85 -12.99
CA ALA A 110 -0.15 -16.31 -14.30
C ALA A 110 -0.15 -17.85 -14.40
N ARG A 111 0.87 -18.52 -13.83
CA ARG A 111 0.91 -19.98 -13.77
C ARG A 111 -0.22 -20.55 -12.92
N ASP A 112 -0.53 -19.93 -11.79
CA ASP A 112 -1.61 -20.40 -10.91
C ASP A 112 -2.98 -20.27 -11.58
N LYS A 113 -3.24 -19.14 -12.26
CA LYS A 113 -4.46 -18.99 -13.07
C LYS A 113 -4.57 -20.02 -14.18
N LEU A 114 -3.47 -20.33 -14.87
CA LEU A 114 -3.49 -21.38 -15.90
C LEU A 114 -3.81 -22.75 -15.30
N ARG A 115 -3.26 -23.08 -14.13
CA ARG A 115 -3.58 -24.33 -13.42
C ARG A 115 -5.06 -24.40 -13.05
N GLU A 116 -5.61 -23.31 -12.53
CA GLU A 116 -7.03 -23.21 -12.18
C GLU A 116 -7.92 -23.43 -13.41
N MET A 117 -7.60 -22.78 -14.53
CA MET A 117 -8.37 -22.96 -15.79
C MET A 117 -8.29 -24.39 -16.32
N LEU A 118 -7.11 -25.03 -16.25
CA LEU A 118 -6.95 -26.44 -16.65
C LEU A 118 -7.79 -27.37 -15.78
N ALA A 119 -7.78 -27.18 -14.46
CA ALA A 119 -8.59 -27.98 -13.54
C ALA A 119 -10.10 -27.85 -13.85
N LEU A 120 -10.56 -26.63 -14.14
CA LEU A 120 -11.95 -26.40 -14.56
C LEU A 120 -12.31 -27.11 -15.87
N MET A 121 -11.38 -27.23 -16.81
CA MET A 121 -11.61 -27.95 -18.07
C MET A 121 -11.70 -29.46 -17.83
N ASP A 122 -10.85 -30.01 -16.97
CA ASP A 122 -10.87 -31.42 -16.59
C ASP A 122 -12.20 -31.78 -15.91
N ASP A 123 -12.70 -30.94 -15.00
CA ASP A 123 -13.99 -31.13 -14.30
C ASP A 123 -15.20 -31.14 -15.27
N LEU A 124 -15.13 -30.42 -16.39
CA LEU A 124 -16.19 -30.41 -17.40
C LEU A 124 -16.23 -31.68 -18.27
N GLN A 125 -15.15 -32.46 -18.28
CA GLN A 125 -15.02 -33.68 -19.07
C GLN A 125 -15.39 -34.95 -18.28
N SER A 126 -15.64 -34.83 -16.97
CA SER A 126 -16.12 -35.89 -16.06
C SER A 126 -17.63 -35.91 -15.89
#